data_AF-J9G1X7-F1
#
_entry.id   AF-J9G1X7-F1
#
_cell.length_a   1.000
_cell.length_b   1.000
_cell.length_c   1.000
_cell.angle_alpha   90.00
_cell.angle_beta   90.00
_cell.angle_gamma   90.00
#
_symmetry.space_group_name_H-M   'P 1'
#
loop_
_entity.id
_entity.type
_entity.pdbx_description
1 polymer ?
#
loop_
_entity_poly.entity_id
_entity_poly.type
_entity_poly.pdbx_seq_one_letter_code
_entity_poly.pdbx_strand_id
1 'polypeptide(L)'
;RWEYAAISATALSNYPGEQTIKALKGAMNNPSWYIRLNAAKSLESFHLTYQDLIDVMDGKDRYAREILQYQMDLEQAKEEQEVESV
;
A
#
# COMPACT_ATOMS: atom_id res chain seq x y z
N ARG A 1 2.70 -18.15 -10.59
CA ARG A 1 3.69 -17.15 -11.06
C ARG A 1 3.28 -15.82 -10.45
N TRP A 2 3.92 -15.43 -9.35
CA TRP A 2 3.56 -14.26 -8.53
C TRP A 2 4.21 -12.98 -9.06
N GLU A 3 5.27 -13.12 -9.87
CA GLU A 3 6.11 -12.07 -10.43
C GLU A 3 5.29 -11.10 -11.28
N TYR A 4 4.38 -11.61 -12.12
CA TYR A 4 3.48 -10.75 -12.91
C TYR A 4 2.56 -9.92 -12.03
N ALA A 5 1.94 -10.53 -11.02
CA ALA A 5 1.07 -9.81 -10.11
C ALA A 5 1.85 -8.78 -9.28
N ALA A 6 3.10 -9.06 -8.90
CA ALA A 6 3.95 -8.11 -8.20
C ALA A 6 4.31 -6.90 -9.09
N ILE A 7 4.68 -7.15 -10.35
CA ILE A 7 4.97 -6.08 -11.32
C ILE A 7 3.71 -5.27 -11.64
N SER A 8 2.56 -5.94 -11.83
CA SER A 8 1.29 -5.27 -12.06
C SER A 8 0.87 -4.39 -10.87
N ALA A 9 1.06 -4.85 -9.64
CA ALA A 9 0.79 -4.05 -8.45
C ALA A 9 1.60 -2.75 -8.44
N THR A 10 2.89 -2.82 -8.79
CA THR A 10 3.72 -1.61 -8.94
C THR A 10 3.26 -0.72 -10.09
N ALA A 11 2.93 -1.28 -11.25
CA ALA A 11 2.52 -0.50 -12.41
C ALA A 11 1.23 0.31 -12.16
N LEU A 12 0.33 -0.23 -11.33
CA LEU A 12 -0.93 0.39 -10.94
C LEU A 12 -0.77 1.71 -10.17
N SER A 13 0.38 2.00 -9.55
CA SER A 13 0.63 3.31 -8.92
C SER A 13 0.54 4.49 -9.89
N ASN A 14 0.66 4.25 -11.20
CA ASN A 14 0.54 5.30 -12.22
C ASN A 14 -0.91 5.56 -12.67
N TYR A 15 -1.88 4.78 -12.17
CA TYR A 15 -3.27 4.82 -12.63
C TYR A 15 -4.22 4.99 -11.43
N PRO A 16 -4.23 6.16 -10.78
CA PRO A 16 -5.11 6.39 -9.64
C PRO A 16 -6.59 6.28 -10.05
N GLY A 17 -7.39 5.65 -9.21
CA GLY A 17 -8.82 5.46 -9.44
C GLY A 17 -9.40 4.36 -8.57
N GLU A 18 -10.73 4.37 -8.41
CA GLU A 18 -11.44 3.46 -7.51
C GLU A 18 -11.14 1.98 -7.79
N GLN A 19 -11.11 1.59 -9.06
CA GLN A 19 -10.82 0.20 -9.46
C GLN A 19 -9.39 -0.20 -9.13
N THR A 20 -8.44 0.72 -9.31
CA THR A 20 -7.03 0.49 -8.97
C THR A 20 -6.85 0.32 -7.47
N ILE A 21 -7.44 1.22 -6.68
CA ILE A 21 -7.40 1.15 -5.22
C ILE A 21 -7.99 -0.18 -4.74
N LYS A 22 -9.17 -0.55 -5.26
CA LYS A 22 -9.83 -1.82 -4.92
C LYS A 22 -8.97 -3.04 -5.29
N ALA A 23 -8.34 -3.03 -6.47
CA ALA A 23 -7.46 -4.11 -6.90
C ALA A 23 -6.22 -4.24 -6.00
N LEU A 24 -5.59 -3.11 -5.64
CA LEU A 24 -4.42 -3.09 -4.77
C LEU A 24 -4.77 -3.57 -3.36
N LYS A 25 -5.87 -3.10 -2.77
CA LYS A 25 -6.39 -3.61 -1.48
C LYS A 25 -6.65 -5.11 -1.52
N GLY A 26 -7.21 -5.63 -2.61
CA GLY A 26 -7.36 -7.07 -2.81
C GLY A 26 -6.02 -7.80 -2.82
N ALA A 27 -5.01 -7.24 -3.51
CA ALA A 27 -3.67 -7.79 -3.60
C ALA A 27 -2.94 -7.86 -2.24
N MET A 28 -3.29 -7.00 -1.28
CA MET A 28 -2.74 -7.01 0.08
C MET A 28 -2.99 -8.33 0.84
N ASN A 29 -3.99 -9.13 0.44
CA ASN A 29 -4.30 -10.43 1.04
C ASN A 29 -3.56 -11.60 0.38
N ASN A 30 -2.71 -11.34 -0.63
CA ASN A 30 -2.01 -12.39 -1.36
C ASN A 30 -0.94 -13.07 -0.50
N PRO A 31 -0.73 -14.40 -0.53
CA PRO A 31 0.33 -15.05 0.27
C PRO A 31 1.75 -14.59 -0.06
N SER A 32 2.00 -14.01 -1.25
CA SER A 32 3.31 -13.48 -1.63
C SER A 32 3.59 -12.12 -0.98
N TRP A 33 4.62 -12.08 -0.14
CA TRP A 33 5.14 -10.85 0.46
C TRP A 33 5.39 -9.73 -0.55
N TYR A 34 6.00 -10.04 -1.69
CA TYR A 34 6.32 -9.05 -2.73
C TYR A 34 5.07 -8.36 -3.31
N ILE A 35 3.98 -9.11 -3.47
CA ILE A 35 2.72 -8.56 -3.98
C ILE A 35 2.13 -7.58 -2.95
N ARG A 36 2.12 -7.97 -1.67
CA ARG A 36 1.63 -7.10 -0.58
C ARG A 36 2.45 -5.83 -0.48
N LEU A 37 3.78 -5.95 -0.50
CA LEU A 37 4.67 -4.80 -0.38
C LEU A 37 4.48 -3.82 -1.52
N ASN A 38 4.39 -4.32 -2.75
CA ASN A 38 4.19 -3.48 -3.93
C ASN A 38 2.80 -2.84 -3.93
N ALA A 39 1.78 -3.55 -3.45
CA ALA A 39 0.44 -2.99 -3.30
C ALA A 39 0.39 -1.89 -2.23
N ALA A 40 1.02 -2.10 -1.08
CA ALA A 40 1.10 -1.11 0.00
C ALA A 40 1.79 0.18 -0.46
N LYS A 41 2.96 0.05 -1.11
CA LYS A 41 3.67 1.20 -1.71
C LYS A 41 2.85 1.95 -2.75
N SER A 42 2.08 1.23 -3.56
CA SER A 42 1.26 1.88 -4.59
C SER A 42 0.06 2.61 -3.97
N LEU A 43 -0.56 2.04 -2.93
CA LEU A 43 -1.63 2.70 -2.18
C LEU A 43 -1.13 3.96 -1.45
N GLU A 44 0.08 3.91 -0.89
CA GLU A 44 0.73 5.04 -0.24
C GLU A 44 0.85 6.24 -1.20
N SER A 45 1.33 6.03 -2.42
CA SER A 45 1.46 7.10 -3.44
C SER A 45 0.16 7.85 -3.78
N PHE A 46 -1.01 7.30 -3.41
CA PHE A 46 -2.31 7.93 -3.64
C PHE A 46 -2.76 8.86 -2.50
N HIS A 47 -1.97 9.02 -1.43
CA HIS A 47 -2.26 9.93 -0.31
C HIS A 47 -3.67 9.72 0.27
N LEU A 48 -4.06 8.45 0.40
CA LEU A 48 -5.38 8.04 0.88
C LEU A 48 -5.55 8.34 2.38
N THR A 49 -6.77 8.63 2.80
CA THR A 49 -7.07 8.81 4.22
C THR A 49 -7.13 7.46 4.94
N TYR A 50 -7.04 7.48 6.27
CA TYR A 50 -7.29 6.27 7.08
C TYR A 50 -8.66 5.65 6.78
N GLN A 51 -9.69 6.48 6.59
CA GLN A 51 -11.04 6.01 6.27
C GLN A 51 -11.10 5.27 4.93
N ASP A 52 -10.30 5.71 3.95
CA ASP A 52 -10.17 5.02 2.67
C ASP A 52 -9.48 3.67 2.80
N LEU A 53 -8.78 3.37 3.90
CA LEU A 53 -8.00 2.14 4.10
C LEU A 53 -8.52 1.27 5.25
N ILE A 54 -9.64 1.67 5.87
CA ILE A 54 -10.20 1.01 7.05
C ILE A 54 -10.52 -0.47 6.81
N ASP A 55 -10.91 -0.86 5.60
CA ASP A 55 -11.20 -2.25 5.24
C ASP A 55 -9.96 -3.15 5.27
N VAL A 56 -8.77 -2.59 5.01
CA VAL A 56 -7.50 -3.28 5.20
C VAL A 56 -7.09 -3.22 6.67
N MET A 57 -7.14 -2.03 7.29
CA MET A 57 -6.68 -1.77 8.67
C MET A 57 -7.49 -2.47 9.77
N ASP A 58 -8.78 -2.75 9.53
CA ASP A 58 -9.62 -3.56 10.42
C ASP A 58 -9.84 -4.98 9.88
N GLY A 59 -9.19 -5.31 8.77
CA GLY A 59 -9.24 -6.62 8.13
C GLY A 59 -8.65 -7.73 9.00
N LYS A 60 -9.05 -8.97 8.71
CA LYS A 60 -8.60 -10.17 9.43
C LYS A 60 -7.15 -10.57 9.08
N ASP A 61 -6.63 -10.09 7.96
CA ASP A 61 -5.28 -10.40 7.52
C ASP A 61 -4.27 -9.50 8.26
N ARG A 62 -3.66 -10.06 9.30
CA ARG A 62 -2.66 -9.37 10.12
C ARG A 62 -1.48 -8.85 9.29
N TYR A 63 -0.97 -9.64 8.34
CA TYR A 63 0.19 -9.24 7.55
C TYR A 63 -0.13 -8.12 6.58
N ALA A 64 -1.36 -8.06 6.05
CA ALA A 64 -1.83 -6.95 5.23
C ALA A 64 -1.86 -5.64 6.01
N ARG A 65 -2.28 -5.69 7.28
CA ARG A 65 -2.29 -4.53 8.17
C ARG A 65 -0.90 -4.05 8.53
N GLU A 66 -0.06 -4.96 9.01
CA GLU A 66 1.30 -4.61 9.47
C GLU A 66 2.14 -4.01 8.35
N ILE A 67 2.05 -4.55 7.12
CA ILE A 67 2.81 -4.02 5.99
C ILE A 67 2.30 -2.66 5.52
N LEU A 68 0.98 -2.42 5.58
CA LEU A 68 0.40 -1.13 5.22
C LEU A 68 0.79 -0.06 6.25
N GLN A 69 0.65 -0.38 7.54
CA GLN A 69 1.06 0.51 8.63
C GLN A 69 2.55 0.84 8.51
N TYR A 70 3.40 -0.16 8.29
CA TYR A 70 4.83 0.07 8.11
C TYR A 70 5.15 1.02 6.94
N GLN A 71 4.45 0.92 5.81
CA GLN A 71 4.66 1.88 4.70
C GLN A 71 4.21 3.30 5.05
N MET A 72 3.11 3.46 5.76
CA MET A 72 2.64 4.77 6.22
C MET A 72 3.62 5.41 7.20
N ASP A 73 4.08 4.64 8.20
CA ASP A 73 5.04 5.11 9.19
C ASP A 73 6.36 5.53 8.53
N LEU A 74 6.81 4.78 7.52
CA LEU A 74 7.98 5.14 6.74
C LEU A 74 7.81 6.45 5.98
N GLU A 75 6.63 6.71 5.42
CA GLU A 75 6.38 7.95 4.68
C GLU A 75 6.32 9.15 5.62
N GLN A 76 5.57 9.02 6.71
CA GLN A 76 5.52 10.06 7.74
C GLN A 76 6.93 10.39 8.27
N ALA A 77 7.77 9.38 8.52
CA ALA A 77 9.14 9.59 8.98
C ALA A 77 10.04 10.27 7.93
N LYS A 78 9.76 10.11 6.62
CA LYS A 78 10.47 10.85 5.57
C LYS A 78 10.01 12.29 5.51
N GLU A 79 8.69 12.53 5.55
CA GLU A 79 8.12 13.88 5.58
C GLU A 79 8.66 14.69 6.76
N GLU A 80 8.74 14.08 7.94
CA GLU A 80 9.32 14.70 9.14
C GLU A 80 10.80 15.08 8.94
N GLN A 81 11.61 14.19 8.33
CA GLN A 81 13.02 14.48 8.03
C GLN A 81 13.19 15.59 6.99
N GLU A 82 12.33 15.63 5.97
CA GLU A 82 12.36 16.69 4.96
C GLU A 82 12.03 18.04 5.58
N VAL A 83 11.02 18.12 6.46
CA VAL A 83 10.65 19.35 7.18
C VAL A 83 11.76 19.84 8.11
N GLU A 84 12.47 18.94 8.81
CA GLU A 84 13.60 19.32 9.67
C GLU A 84 14.83 19.81 8.90
N SER A 85 14.93 19.49 7.61
CA SER A 85 16.06 19.85 6.74
C SER A 85 15.90 21.20 6.01
N VAL A 86 14.74 21.86 6.13
CA VAL A 86 14.36 23.14 5.49
C VAL A 86 14.46 24.30 6.47
#